data_AF-A0A1D1VIL1-F1
#
_entry.id   AF-A0A1D1VIL1-F1
#
_cell.length_a   1.000
_cell.length_b   1.000
_cell.length_c   1.000
_cell.angle_alpha   90.00
_cell.angle_beta   90.00
_cell.angle_gamma   90.00
#
_symmetry.space_group_name_H-M   'P 1'
#
loop_
_entity.id
_entity.type
_entity.pdbx_description
1 polymer ?
#
loop_
_entity_poly.entity_id
_entity_poly.type
_entity_poly.pdbx_seq_one_letter_code
_entity_poly.pdbx_strand_id
1 'polypeptide(L)'
;MEYWQFVGYVVLSQEYFVRAVHFVTILYRGGSLGYEALTPAFDVAFEQGKQKYQLDYTWTNYELINSTSFCDEDALSLALIPMVDLYKRHRLVDNRPVIIYFPGCSFPFSPVGDFAREMDWLAILSGPLNEQWLDAKRYTNTIRYGATESVLLGKAFLSLLDVYSWRRLSVIFDSQKGDRRGLNIRTQQECMPILGLLRQRAADFHFLQIDVDSTDPKANLSEPLLAAKTHSRIILLCTSVHPFQRFLNVARELNMTSTHVFVFVFGLEVPEERYFDLDHMKENPENTTELFRNVLVIRTIPFPWLDAASSIQLIKQRKRSDSSFAADMFSYNEFMMNSFDAVQSTMIVSLFCSSQLRAI
;
A
#
# COMPACT_ATOMS: atom_id res chain seq x y z
N MET A 1 -16.08 39.43 -2.97
CA MET A 1 -15.59 38.18 -2.35
C MET A 1 -14.28 37.86 -3.03
N GLU A 2 -13.19 38.28 -2.40
CA GLU A 2 -11.83 38.20 -2.94
C GLU A 2 -11.22 36.83 -2.63
N TYR A 3 -10.69 36.19 -3.65
CA TYR A 3 -9.92 34.95 -3.56
C TYR A 3 -8.53 35.29 -3.03
N TRP A 4 -8.21 34.83 -1.83
CA TRP A 4 -6.84 34.84 -1.32
C TRP A 4 -6.09 33.62 -1.87
N GLN A 5 -5.37 33.82 -2.98
CA GLN A 5 -4.29 32.91 -3.38
C GLN A 5 -3.08 33.17 -2.48
N PHE A 6 -2.79 32.21 -1.58
CA PHE A 6 -1.51 32.19 -0.87
C PHE A 6 -0.42 31.75 -1.86
N VAL A 7 0.23 32.72 -2.51
CA VAL A 7 1.54 32.50 -3.16
C VAL A 7 2.61 32.84 -2.13
N GLY A 8 2.98 31.85 -1.33
CA GLY A 8 4.12 31.97 -0.41
C GLY A 8 5.42 31.87 -1.20
N TYR A 9 6.08 33.00 -1.44
CA TYR A 9 7.48 33.01 -1.89
C TYR A 9 8.38 32.64 -0.71
N VAL A 10 8.93 31.43 -0.73
CA VAL A 10 10.09 31.10 0.12
C VAL A 10 11.31 31.71 -0.56
N VAL A 11 11.82 32.80 0.01
CA VAL A 11 13.11 33.37 -0.38
C VAL A 11 14.20 32.44 0.18
N LEU A 12 14.70 31.53 -0.65
CA LEU A 12 15.87 30.71 -0.33
C LEU A 12 17.13 31.56 -0.55
N SER A 13 17.69 32.08 0.53
CA SER A 13 19.00 32.73 0.50
C SER A 13 20.10 31.67 0.28
N GLN A 14 20.84 31.81 -0.83
CA GLN A 14 21.92 30.93 -1.33
C GLN A 14 21.47 29.54 -1.82
N GLU A 15 21.26 29.42 -3.13
CA GLU A 15 20.97 28.18 -3.86
C GLU A 15 22.21 27.28 -3.94
N TYR A 16 22.32 26.28 -3.07
CA TYR A 16 23.23 25.15 -3.28
C TYR A 16 22.53 24.07 -4.11
N PHE A 17 22.45 24.21 -5.43
CA PHE A 17 21.88 23.15 -6.26
C PHE A 17 22.58 21.81 -6.00
N VAL A 18 21.84 20.81 -5.51
CA VAL A 18 22.33 19.43 -5.46
C VAL A 18 22.39 18.96 -6.90
N ARG A 19 23.59 18.91 -7.48
CA ARG A 19 23.79 18.49 -8.87
C ARG A 19 24.01 16.99 -9.02
N ALA A 20 24.28 16.29 -7.93
CA ALA A 20 24.58 14.87 -7.92
C ALA A 20 23.90 14.18 -6.72
N VAL A 21 23.19 13.07 -6.96
CA VAL A 21 22.60 12.25 -5.89
C VAL A 21 22.86 10.76 -6.13
N HIS A 22 22.85 9.97 -5.06
CA HIS A 22 22.90 8.52 -5.12
C HIS A 22 21.51 7.97 -4.81
N PHE A 23 20.86 7.44 -5.83
CA PHE A 23 19.56 6.81 -5.73
C PHE A 23 19.72 5.33 -5.37
N VAL A 24 19.01 4.86 -4.36
CA VAL A 24 19.05 3.48 -3.90
C VAL A 24 17.64 2.92 -3.87
N THR A 25 17.43 1.78 -4.50
CA THR A 25 16.16 1.07 -4.45
C THR A 25 16.33 -0.21 -3.64
N ILE A 26 15.43 -0.47 -2.70
CA ILE A 26 15.37 -1.73 -1.94
C ILE A 26 14.01 -2.37 -2.21
N LEU A 27 14.01 -3.44 -3.00
CA LEU A 27 12.83 -4.06 -3.59
C LEU A 27 12.82 -5.56 -3.33
N TYR A 28 11.70 -6.10 -2.89
CA TYR A 28 11.50 -7.55 -2.81
C TYR A 28 10.97 -8.13 -4.11
N ARG A 29 11.25 -9.41 -4.39
CA ARG A 29 10.57 -10.13 -5.47
C ARG A 29 9.14 -10.49 -5.13
N GLY A 30 8.29 -10.50 -6.16
CA GLY A 30 6.97 -11.10 -6.16
C GLY A 30 5.82 -10.13 -5.88
N GLY A 31 4.69 -10.38 -6.54
CA GLY A 31 3.41 -9.74 -6.21
C GLY A 31 3.18 -8.36 -6.82
N SER A 32 2.03 -7.79 -6.50
CA SER A 32 1.57 -6.47 -6.96
C SER A 32 2.33 -5.29 -6.33
N LEU A 33 3.12 -5.55 -5.29
CA LEU A 33 3.93 -4.56 -4.57
C LEU A 33 5.45 -4.85 -4.66
N GLY A 34 5.84 -5.91 -5.37
CA GLY A 34 7.23 -6.29 -5.53
C GLY A 34 7.89 -5.68 -6.76
N TYR A 35 9.13 -6.11 -6.99
CA TYR A 35 10.00 -5.71 -8.09
C TYR A 35 9.29 -5.78 -9.45
N GLU A 36 8.56 -6.84 -9.73
CA GLU A 36 7.92 -7.09 -11.02
C GLU A 36 6.79 -6.08 -11.35
N ALA A 37 6.12 -5.55 -10.32
CA ALA A 37 5.05 -4.57 -10.47
C ALA A 37 5.58 -3.13 -10.43
N LEU A 38 6.53 -2.82 -9.54
CA LEU A 38 6.93 -1.45 -9.25
C LEU A 38 8.15 -0.97 -10.06
N THR A 39 9.09 -1.86 -10.43
CA THR A 39 10.31 -1.47 -11.15
C THR A 39 10.04 -0.86 -12.53
N PRO A 40 9.10 -1.36 -13.36
CA PRO A 40 8.81 -0.71 -14.64
C PRO A 40 8.37 0.75 -14.49
N ALA A 41 7.59 1.07 -13.45
CA ALA A 41 7.17 2.43 -13.14
C ALA A 41 8.34 3.30 -12.66
N PHE A 42 9.19 2.73 -11.79
CA PHE A 42 10.43 3.36 -11.36
C PHE A 42 11.31 3.72 -12.56
N ASP A 43 11.62 2.77 -13.43
CA ASP A 43 12.50 2.94 -14.59
C ASP A 43 12.02 4.08 -15.50
N VAL A 44 10.73 4.08 -15.85
CA VAL A 44 10.16 5.10 -16.73
C VAL A 44 10.22 6.47 -16.06
N ALA A 45 9.83 6.57 -14.78
CA ALA A 45 9.90 7.83 -14.03
C ALA A 45 11.35 8.34 -13.92
N PHE A 46 12.27 7.45 -13.60
CA PHE A 46 13.68 7.76 -13.40
C PHE A 46 14.32 8.27 -14.68
N GLU A 47 14.11 7.60 -15.82
CA GLU A 47 14.64 8.03 -17.11
C GLU A 47 14.04 9.36 -17.58
N GLN A 48 12.73 9.54 -17.44
CA GLN A 48 12.08 10.80 -17.78
C GLN A 48 12.61 11.96 -16.94
N GLY A 49 12.73 11.77 -15.62
CA GLY A 49 13.24 12.81 -14.74
C GLY A 49 14.72 13.08 -14.95
N LYS A 50 15.54 12.07 -15.26
CA LYS A 50 16.94 12.26 -15.67
C LYS A 50 17.07 13.15 -16.90
N GLN A 51 16.27 12.89 -17.94
CA GLN A 51 16.25 13.71 -19.15
C GLN A 51 15.77 15.14 -18.89
N LYS A 52 14.73 15.29 -18.08
CA LYS A 52 14.08 16.58 -17.81
C LYS A 52 14.92 17.48 -16.90
N TYR A 53 15.51 16.92 -15.85
CA TYR A 53 16.16 17.69 -14.78
C TYR A 53 17.69 17.74 -14.90
N GLN A 54 18.30 16.95 -15.81
CA GLN A 54 19.75 16.97 -16.11
C GLN A 54 20.66 16.85 -14.88
N LEU A 55 20.19 16.15 -13.84
CA LEU A 55 20.93 15.88 -12.62
C LEU A 55 21.92 14.71 -12.84
N ASP A 56 23.07 14.73 -12.16
CA ASP A 56 24.00 13.61 -12.12
C ASP A 56 23.48 12.57 -11.10
N TYR A 57 23.39 11.32 -11.51
CA TYR A 57 22.85 10.25 -10.68
C TYR A 57 23.74 9.03 -10.71
N THR A 58 23.98 8.47 -9.53
CA THR A 58 24.33 7.06 -9.36
C THR A 58 23.07 6.30 -8.93
N TRP A 59 22.87 5.09 -9.45
CA TRP A 59 21.76 4.23 -9.02
C TRP A 59 22.29 2.88 -8.55
N THR A 60 21.87 2.45 -7.37
CA THR A 60 22.09 1.09 -6.87
C THR A 60 20.75 0.42 -6.60
N ASN A 61 20.54 -0.75 -7.21
CA ASN A 61 19.36 -1.55 -6.98
C ASN A 61 19.69 -2.76 -6.11
N TYR A 62 19.00 -2.88 -4.97
CA TYR A 62 19.02 -4.03 -4.10
C TYR A 62 17.72 -4.82 -4.27
N GLU A 63 17.82 -5.95 -4.96
CA GLU A 63 16.74 -6.91 -5.11
C GLU A 63 16.84 -7.98 -4.01
N LEU A 64 15.82 -8.08 -3.16
CA LEU A 64 15.72 -9.08 -2.10
C LEU A 64 15.15 -10.36 -2.73
N ILE A 65 16.03 -11.26 -3.16
CA ILE A 65 15.68 -12.45 -3.96
C ILE A 65 14.99 -13.54 -3.10
N ASN A 66 15.25 -13.56 -1.79
CA ASN A 66 14.74 -14.57 -0.85
C ASN A 66 13.60 -14.07 0.04
N SER A 67 13.16 -12.82 -0.11
CA SER A 67 12.01 -12.32 0.64
C SER A 67 10.75 -12.87 0.01
N THR A 68 9.84 -13.39 0.84
CA THR A 68 8.48 -13.62 0.38
C THR A 68 7.85 -12.26 0.02
N SER A 69 6.79 -12.26 -0.79
CA SER A 69 5.98 -11.06 -1.03
C SER A 69 5.20 -10.58 0.21
N PHE A 70 5.42 -11.24 1.36
CA PHE A 70 4.74 -10.97 2.61
C PHE A 70 5.59 -10.02 3.45
N CYS A 71 4.93 -9.04 4.07
CA CYS A 71 5.56 -8.02 4.89
C CYS A 71 5.90 -8.54 6.29
N ASP A 72 6.63 -9.63 6.35
CA ASP A 72 6.97 -10.32 7.58
C ASP A 72 8.32 -9.86 8.15
N GLU A 73 8.68 -10.40 9.31
CA GLU A 73 9.95 -10.07 9.98
C GLU A 73 11.18 -10.59 9.19
N ASP A 74 11.01 -11.63 8.37
CA ASP A 74 12.06 -12.14 7.50
C ASP A 74 12.41 -11.12 6.42
N ALA A 75 11.40 -10.43 5.86
CA ALA A 75 11.60 -9.33 4.93
C ALA A 75 12.45 -8.19 5.54
N LEU A 76 12.21 -7.82 6.81
CA LEU A 76 13.05 -6.83 7.51
C LEU A 76 14.51 -7.27 7.58
N SER A 77 14.77 -8.50 8.02
CA SER A 77 16.13 -9.02 8.14
C SER A 77 16.88 -8.95 6.82
N LEU A 78 16.20 -9.23 5.71
CA LEU A 78 16.76 -9.13 4.36
C LEU A 78 17.00 -7.68 3.92
N ALA A 79 16.14 -6.73 4.29
CA ALA A 79 16.31 -5.32 3.95
C ALA A 79 17.44 -4.62 4.73
N LEU A 80 17.77 -5.10 5.94
CA LEU A 80 18.87 -4.54 6.73
C LEU A 80 20.24 -4.82 6.11
N ILE A 81 20.40 -5.90 5.34
CA ILE A 81 21.66 -6.25 4.67
C ILE A 81 22.09 -5.16 3.67
N PRO A 82 21.23 -4.73 2.71
CA PRO A 82 21.46 -3.56 1.86
C PRO A 82 21.84 -2.30 2.61
N MET A 83 21.22 -2.02 3.76
CA MET A 83 21.49 -0.81 4.53
C MET A 83 22.92 -0.78 5.07
N VAL A 84 23.41 -1.93 5.56
CA VAL A 84 24.80 -2.07 6.03
C VAL A 84 25.80 -1.96 4.87
N ASP A 85 25.51 -2.57 3.72
CA ASP A 85 26.34 -2.44 2.51
C ASP A 85 26.40 -0.99 2.02
N LEU A 86 25.25 -0.32 1.94
CA LEU A 86 25.14 1.07 1.53
C LEU A 86 25.93 1.99 2.46
N TYR A 87 25.83 1.79 3.77
CA TYR A 87 26.60 2.55 4.75
C TYR A 87 28.11 2.42 4.54
N LYS A 88 28.59 1.19 4.29
CA LYS A 88 30.01 0.94 4.00
C LYS A 88 30.44 1.64 2.71
N ARG A 89 29.64 1.55 1.64
CA ARG A 89 29.96 2.18 0.35
C ARG A 89 29.95 3.70 0.42
N HIS A 90 28.93 4.28 1.06
CA HIS A 90 28.78 5.71 1.19
C HIS A 90 29.98 6.34 1.92
N ARG A 91 30.45 5.71 3.01
CA ARG A 91 31.64 6.16 3.73
C ARG A 91 32.95 6.07 2.93
N LEU A 92 33.01 5.20 1.92
CA LEU A 92 34.26 4.84 1.26
C LEU A 92 34.40 5.40 -0.17
N VAL A 93 33.31 5.69 -0.87
CA VAL A 93 33.35 5.87 -2.34
C VAL A 93 32.57 7.09 -2.84
N ASP A 94 31.45 7.48 -2.21
CA ASP A 94 30.55 8.48 -2.79
C ASP A 94 29.94 9.38 -1.71
N ASN A 95 30.30 10.66 -1.71
CA ASN A 95 29.83 11.67 -0.75
C ASN A 95 28.54 12.38 -1.22
N ARG A 96 27.85 11.82 -2.21
CA ARG A 96 26.56 12.31 -2.71
C ARG A 96 25.45 12.14 -1.66
N PRO A 97 24.49 13.06 -1.57
CA PRO A 97 23.25 12.82 -0.83
C PRO A 97 22.59 11.53 -1.29
N VAL A 98 22.21 10.69 -0.34
CA VAL A 98 21.58 9.40 -0.60
C VAL A 98 20.07 9.54 -0.49
N ILE A 99 19.41 8.99 -1.49
CA ILE A 99 17.96 8.87 -1.54
C ILE A 99 17.65 7.39 -1.55
N ILE A 100 16.98 6.90 -0.50
CA ILE A 100 16.52 5.52 -0.46
C ILE A 100 15.03 5.46 -0.77
N TYR A 101 14.70 4.65 -1.75
CA TYR A 101 13.37 4.38 -2.19
C TYR A 101 12.97 2.96 -1.80
N PHE A 102 11.87 2.86 -1.04
CA PHE A 102 11.27 1.63 -0.56
C PHE A 102 9.91 1.44 -1.23
N PRO A 103 9.89 0.70 -2.35
CA PRO A 103 8.68 0.51 -3.12
C PRO A 103 8.01 -0.74 -2.58
N GLY A 104 6.76 -0.59 -2.17
CA GLY A 104 5.99 -1.70 -1.62
C GLY A 104 5.82 -1.63 -0.12
N CYS A 105 5.66 -2.79 0.49
CA CYS A 105 5.16 -2.85 1.85
C CYS A 105 6.16 -2.38 2.90
N SER A 106 5.75 -1.43 3.74
CA SER A 106 6.65 -0.81 4.72
C SER A 106 6.46 -1.28 6.17
N PHE A 107 5.56 -2.24 6.43
CA PHE A 107 5.18 -2.64 7.79
C PHE A 107 6.34 -3.02 8.70
N PRO A 108 7.28 -3.89 8.29
CA PRO A 108 8.37 -4.29 9.17
C PRO A 108 9.57 -3.33 9.04
N PHE A 109 9.55 -2.34 8.14
CA PHE A 109 10.72 -1.54 7.78
C PHE A 109 10.93 -0.27 8.61
N SER A 110 10.23 -0.08 9.74
CA SER A 110 10.48 1.07 10.63
C SER A 110 11.96 1.22 11.04
N PRO A 111 12.74 0.14 11.31
CA PRO A 111 14.17 0.29 11.61
C PRO A 111 14.98 0.85 10.45
N VAL A 112 14.52 0.65 9.20
CA VAL A 112 15.17 1.20 8.03
C VAL A 112 14.95 2.71 7.94
N GLY A 113 13.75 3.17 8.29
CA GLY A 113 13.45 4.60 8.43
C GLY A 113 14.27 5.26 9.54
N ASP A 114 14.44 4.60 10.69
CA ASP A 114 15.32 5.08 11.76
C ASP A 114 16.76 5.20 11.27
N PHE A 115 17.26 4.20 10.55
CA PHE A 115 18.61 4.23 9.99
C PHE A 115 18.77 5.39 8.99
N ALA A 116 17.82 5.57 8.08
CA ALA A 116 17.84 6.69 7.14
C ALA A 116 17.83 8.04 7.86
N ARG A 117 17.09 8.17 8.97
CA ARG A 117 17.15 9.37 9.84
C ARG A 117 18.53 9.59 10.45
N GLU A 118 19.11 8.58 11.09
CA GLU A 118 20.43 8.70 11.73
C GLU A 118 21.55 9.01 10.74
N MET A 119 21.39 8.58 9.49
CA MET A 119 22.34 8.84 8.41
C MET A 119 22.07 10.11 7.60
N ASP A 120 21.01 10.85 7.93
CA ASP A 120 20.55 12.01 7.17
C ASP A 120 20.30 11.71 5.67
N TRP A 121 19.71 10.54 5.41
CA TRP A 121 19.34 10.08 4.07
C TRP A 121 17.86 10.29 3.82
N LEU A 122 17.50 10.81 2.65
CA LEU A 122 16.09 10.97 2.29
C LEU A 122 15.46 9.60 2.04
N ALA A 123 14.45 9.23 2.83
CA ALA A 123 13.68 8.02 2.61
C ALA A 123 12.36 8.33 1.87
N ILE A 124 12.00 7.50 0.90
CA ILE A 124 10.75 7.64 0.14
C ILE A 124 10.01 6.31 0.17
N LEU A 125 8.75 6.37 0.58
CA LEU A 125 7.85 5.23 0.68
C LEU A 125 6.70 5.42 -0.31
N SER A 126 6.40 4.40 -1.12
CA SER A 126 5.31 4.43 -2.11
C SER A 126 4.28 3.30 -2.00
N GLY A 127 4.46 2.39 -1.03
CA GLY A 127 3.51 1.30 -0.75
C GLY A 127 2.89 1.39 0.64
N PRO A 128 2.07 0.42 1.06
CA PRO A 128 1.25 0.51 2.27
C PRO A 128 2.08 0.73 3.56
N LEU A 129 1.55 1.56 4.48
CA LEU A 129 2.16 1.91 5.77
C LEU A 129 1.39 1.38 6.98
N ASN A 130 2.11 1.12 8.07
CA ASN A 130 1.51 1.14 9.40
C ASN A 130 1.47 2.57 9.95
N GLU A 131 0.76 2.73 11.06
CA GLU A 131 0.65 4.02 11.75
C GLU A 131 1.98 4.54 12.30
N GLN A 132 2.99 3.69 12.55
CA GLN A 132 4.27 4.18 13.09
C GLN A 132 4.90 5.20 12.14
N TRP A 133 4.84 4.95 10.84
CA TRP A 133 5.32 5.87 9.80
C TRP A 133 4.57 7.21 9.77
N LEU A 134 3.49 7.38 10.53
CA LEU A 134 2.80 8.67 10.70
C LEU A 134 3.48 9.61 11.69
N ASP A 135 4.41 9.13 12.51
CA ASP A 135 5.18 9.96 13.44
C ASP A 135 6.18 10.85 12.68
N ALA A 136 5.74 12.07 12.35
CA ALA A 136 6.56 13.07 11.68
C ALA A 136 7.77 13.54 12.50
N LYS A 137 7.79 13.31 13.82
CA LYS A 137 8.96 13.62 14.66
C LYS A 137 10.02 12.53 14.58
N ARG A 138 9.60 11.27 14.42
CA ARG A 138 10.51 10.13 14.26
C ARG A 138 11.03 9.97 12.83
N TYR A 139 10.24 10.32 11.82
CA TYR A 139 10.59 10.15 10.41
C TYR A 139 10.65 11.49 9.68
N THR A 140 11.48 12.41 10.18
CA THR A 140 11.59 13.80 9.69
C THR A 140 12.10 13.93 8.27
N ASN A 141 12.90 12.97 7.81
CA ASN A 141 13.47 12.91 6.45
C ASN A 141 12.81 11.84 5.57
N THR A 142 11.55 11.51 5.85
CA THR A 142 10.78 10.52 5.08
C THR A 142 9.62 11.17 4.35
N ILE A 143 9.53 10.94 3.04
CA ILE A 143 8.40 11.33 2.19
C ILE A 143 7.55 10.08 1.88
N ARG A 144 6.23 10.24 1.89
CA ARG A 144 5.26 9.14 1.75
C ARG A 144 4.30 9.47 0.62
N TYR A 145 4.15 8.57 -0.35
CA TYR A 145 3.29 8.70 -1.53
C TYR A 145 2.28 7.57 -1.59
N GLY A 146 0.97 7.86 -1.51
CA GLY A 146 -0.13 6.87 -1.53
C GLY A 146 -0.16 5.87 -0.35
N ALA A 147 1.00 5.64 0.25
CA ALA A 147 1.33 4.85 1.41
C ALA A 147 0.45 5.14 2.65
N THR A 148 0.06 6.41 2.82
CA THR A 148 -0.81 6.86 3.92
C THR A 148 -2.24 6.36 3.82
N GLU A 149 -2.71 5.98 2.64
CA GLU A 149 -4.12 5.65 2.42
C GLU A 149 -4.56 4.40 3.19
N SER A 150 -3.71 3.38 3.32
CA SER A 150 -4.05 2.16 4.08
C SER A 150 -4.31 2.44 5.57
N VAL A 151 -3.56 3.37 6.19
CA VAL A 151 -3.83 3.80 7.57
C VAL A 151 -5.11 4.65 7.65
N LEU A 152 -5.36 5.49 6.64
CA LEU A 152 -6.59 6.30 6.59
C LEU A 152 -7.85 5.43 6.44
N LEU A 153 -7.80 4.33 5.68
CA LEU A 153 -8.89 3.35 5.63
C LEU A 153 -9.20 2.79 7.01
N GLY A 154 -8.18 2.47 7.80
CA GLY A 154 -8.40 2.03 9.18
C GLY A 154 -8.91 3.11 10.11
N LYS A 155 -8.44 4.35 9.99
CA LYS A 155 -9.01 5.49 10.73
C LYS A 155 -10.47 5.75 10.32
N ALA A 156 -10.81 5.60 9.04
CA ALA A 156 -12.18 5.70 8.55
C ALA A 156 -13.06 4.60 9.12
N PHE A 157 -12.57 3.35 9.17
CA PHE A 157 -13.29 2.25 9.79
C PHE A 157 -13.52 2.48 11.29
N LEU A 158 -12.50 2.88 12.05
CA LEU A 158 -12.66 3.23 13.46
C LEU A 158 -13.65 4.37 13.67
N SER A 159 -13.60 5.39 12.80
CA SER A 159 -14.54 6.52 12.84
C SER A 159 -15.98 6.06 12.56
N LEU A 160 -16.17 5.12 11.62
CA LEU A 160 -17.46 4.49 11.38
C LEU A 160 -17.97 3.78 12.64
N LEU A 161 -17.11 3.00 13.32
CA LEU A 161 -17.47 2.35 14.58
C LEU A 161 -17.87 3.38 15.65
N ASP A 162 -17.15 4.48 15.76
CA ASP A 162 -17.44 5.55 16.73
C ASP A 162 -18.77 6.26 16.44
N VAL A 163 -19.02 6.64 15.18
CA VAL A 163 -20.25 7.33 14.75
C VAL A 163 -21.50 6.51 15.07
N TYR A 164 -21.45 5.20 14.83
CA TYR A 164 -22.57 4.30 15.12
C TYR A 164 -22.53 3.68 16.51
N SER A 165 -21.56 4.07 17.35
CA SER A 165 -21.34 3.51 18.68
C SER A 165 -21.22 1.97 18.67
N TRP A 166 -20.65 1.41 17.61
CA TRP A 166 -20.37 -0.01 17.49
C TRP A 166 -19.12 -0.37 18.27
N ARG A 167 -19.30 -0.96 19.46
CA ARG A 167 -18.20 -1.37 20.35
C ARG A 167 -17.84 -2.85 20.23
N ARG A 168 -18.65 -3.64 19.52
CA ARG A 168 -18.45 -5.09 19.36
C ARG A 168 -18.48 -5.48 17.89
N LEU A 169 -17.42 -6.10 17.41
CA LEU A 169 -17.27 -6.52 16.02
C LEU A 169 -16.52 -7.85 15.89
N SER A 170 -16.68 -8.52 14.76
CA SER A 170 -15.92 -9.72 14.41
C SER A 170 -15.13 -9.42 13.16
N VAL A 171 -13.88 -9.87 13.10
CA VAL A 171 -13.02 -9.72 11.95
C VAL A 171 -12.75 -11.12 11.41
N ILE A 172 -13.28 -11.41 10.22
CA ILE A 172 -12.91 -12.64 9.51
C ILE A 172 -11.72 -12.30 8.63
N PHE A 173 -10.56 -12.88 8.94
CA PHE A 173 -9.30 -12.63 8.26
C PHE A 173 -8.96 -13.80 7.32
N ASP A 174 -9.14 -13.58 6.02
CA ASP A 174 -8.90 -14.57 4.99
C ASP A 174 -7.43 -14.56 4.52
N SER A 175 -6.64 -15.49 5.03
CA SER A 175 -5.19 -15.58 4.78
C SER A 175 -4.82 -15.91 3.33
N GLN A 176 -5.72 -16.57 2.58
CA GLN A 176 -5.56 -16.91 1.16
C GLN A 176 -4.16 -17.47 0.82
N LYS A 177 -3.68 -18.47 1.58
CA LYS A 177 -2.27 -18.94 1.48
C LYS A 177 -2.00 -19.70 0.19
N GLY A 178 -3.02 -20.31 -0.39
CA GLY A 178 -2.94 -21.01 -1.67
C GLY A 178 -2.90 -20.08 -2.89
N ASP A 179 -3.06 -18.78 -2.71
CA ASP A 179 -2.98 -17.83 -3.79
C ASP A 179 -1.53 -17.57 -4.22
N ARG A 180 -1.22 -18.05 -5.44
CA ARG A 180 0.11 -17.96 -6.06
C ARG A 180 0.28 -16.71 -6.92
N ARG A 181 -0.77 -15.90 -7.08
CA ARG A 181 -0.78 -14.69 -7.91
C ARG A 181 -0.59 -13.40 -7.09
N GLY A 182 -0.56 -13.51 -5.76
CA GLY A 182 -0.41 -12.35 -4.88
C GLY A 182 -1.67 -11.49 -4.77
N LEU A 183 -2.85 -12.03 -5.07
CA LEU A 183 -4.18 -11.50 -4.76
C LEU A 183 -4.42 -11.40 -3.24
N ASN A 184 -3.81 -12.29 -2.44
CA ASN A 184 -3.89 -12.30 -0.97
C ASN A 184 -3.29 -11.05 -0.31
N ILE A 185 -2.48 -10.30 -1.06
CA ILE A 185 -1.90 -9.05 -0.61
C ILE A 185 -2.98 -8.01 -0.32
N ARG A 186 -4.13 -8.04 -1.02
CA ARG A 186 -5.25 -7.13 -0.74
C ARG A 186 -5.73 -7.31 0.70
N THR A 187 -6.02 -8.56 1.07
CA THR A 187 -6.48 -8.92 2.41
C THR A 187 -5.45 -8.57 3.48
N GLN A 188 -4.19 -8.95 3.27
CA GLN A 188 -3.16 -8.72 4.26
C GLN A 188 -2.82 -7.24 4.40
N GLN A 189 -2.71 -6.48 3.32
CA GLN A 189 -2.24 -5.10 3.36
C GLN A 189 -3.30 -4.12 3.83
N GLU A 190 -4.56 -4.34 3.47
CA GLU A 190 -5.63 -3.41 3.81
C GLU A 190 -6.15 -3.64 5.24
N CYS A 191 -6.17 -4.89 5.70
CA CYS A 191 -6.67 -5.20 7.03
C CYS A 191 -5.63 -5.18 8.14
N MET A 192 -4.35 -5.38 7.86
CA MET A 192 -3.32 -5.30 8.91
C MET A 192 -3.26 -3.93 9.61
N PRO A 193 -3.35 -2.77 8.90
CA PRO A 193 -3.47 -1.46 9.54
C PRO A 193 -4.69 -1.36 10.44
N ILE A 194 -5.83 -1.90 9.99
CA ILE A 194 -7.10 -1.90 10.74
C ILE A 194 -6.95 -2.71 12.03
N LEU A 195 -6.42 -3.92 11.93
CA LEU A 195 -6.16 -4.79 13.08
C LEU A 195 -5.18 -4.13 14.07
N GLY A 196 -4.14 -3.45 13.56
CA GLY A 196 -3.21 -2.68 14.39
C GLY A 196 -3.93 -1.59 15.18
N LEU A 197 -4.76 -0.78 14.53
CA LEU A 197 -5.53 0.30 15.15
C LEU A 197 -6.58 -0.23 16.15
N LEU A 198 -7.27 -1.33 15.82
CA LEU A 198 -8.21 -1.98 16.74
C LEU A 198 -7.52 -2.48 18.01
N ARG A 199 -6.32 -3.07 17.88
CA ARG A 199 -5.52 -3.53 19.03
C ARG A 199 -5.06 -2.37 19.92
N GLN A 200 -4.68 -1.24 19.33
CA GLN A 200 -4.33 -0.05 20.12
C GLN A 200 -5.52 0.53 20.88
N ARG A 201 -6.73 0.40 20.34
CA ARG A 201 -7.99 0.79 20.98
C ARG A 201 -8.74 -0.41 21.57
N ALA A 202 -8.04 -1.45 22.01
CA ALA A 202 -8.66 -2.65 22.59
C ALA A 202 -9.46 -2.35 23.88
N ALA A 203 -9.18 -1.23 24.55
CA ALA A 203 -10.00 -0.76 25.67
C ALA A 203 -11.38 -0.24 25.23
N ASP A 204 -11.51 0.26 23.99
CA ASP A 204 -12.74 0.84 23.46
C ASP A 204 -13.57 -0.18 22.67
N PHE A 205 -12.92 -1.21 22.10
CA PHE A 205 -13.55 -2.16 21.19
C PHE A 205 -13.32 -3.61 21.63
N HIS A 206 -14.42 -4.36 21.75
CA HIS A 206 -14.40 -5.80 21.93
C HIS A 206 -14.49 -6.50 20.57
N PHE A 207 -13.36 -6.93 20.03
CA PHE A 207 -13.32 -7.62 18.74
C PHE A 207 -12.85 -9.07 18.83
N LEU A 208 -13.41 -9.91 17.96
CA LEU A 208 -12.99 -11.31 17.77
C LEU A 208 -12.37 -11.44 16.38
N GLN A 209 -11.09 -11.80 16.29
CA GLN A 209 -10.45 -12.15 15.02
C GLN A 209 -10.62 -13.67 14.77
N ILE A 210 -11.03 -14.02 13.55
CA ILE A 210 -11.26 -15.39 13.10
C ILE A 210 -10.48 -15.59 11.80
N ASP A 211 -9.42 -16.39 11.85
CA ASP A 211 -8.58 -16.65 10.69
C ASP A 211 -9.15 -17.80 9.85
N VAL A 212 -9.15 -17.63 8.53
CA VAL A 212 -9.63 -18.61 7.56
C VAL A 212 -8.72 -18.60 6.34
N ASP A 213 -8.76 -19.66 5.53
CA ASP A 213 -8.15 -19.68 4.21
C ASP A 213 -9.17 -20.13 3.18
N SER A 214 -9.78 -19.18 2.47
CA SER A 214 -10.81 -19.45 1.47
C SER A 214 -10.29 -20.12 0.20
N THR A 215 -8.97 -20.19 0.03
CA THR A 215 -8.30 -20.85 -1.10
C THR A 215 -8.15 -22.36 -0.88
N ASP A 216 -8.29 -22.84 0.37
CA ASP A 216 -8.38 -24.27 0.65
C ASP A 216 -9.71 -24.82 0.10
N PRO A 217 -9.69 -25.78 -0.85
CA PRO A 217 -10.91 -26.40 -1.39
C PRO A 217 -11.78 -27.07 -0.31
N LYS A 218 -11.21 -27.40 0.84
CA LYS A 218 -11.90 -28.02 1.99
C LYS A 218 -12.36 -27.00 3.02
N ALA A 219 -12.12 -25.70 2.82
CA ALA A 219 -12.48 -24.67 3.77
C ALA A 219 -14.00 -24.62 3.99
N ASN A 220 -14.43 -24.79 5.24
CA ASN A 220 -15.80 -24.57 5.64
C ASN A 220 -16.04 -23.09 5.95
N LEU A 221 -16.56 -22.34 4.98
CA LEU A 221 -16.82 -20.90 5.15
C LEU A 221 -17.98 -20.60 6.13
N SER A 222 -18.79 -21.60 6.49
CA SER A 222 -19.90 -21.43 7.43
C SER A 222 -19.42 -21.31 8.88
N GLU A 223 -18.37 -22.04 9.26
CA GLU A 223 -17.80 -22.01 10.62
C GLU A 223 -17.37 -20.59 11.08
N PRO A 224 -16.55 -19.85 10.33
CA PRO A 224 -16.16 -18.50 10.74
C PRO A 224 -17.37 -17.54 10.79
N LEU A 225 -18.35 -17.71 9.91
CA LEU A 225 -19.58 -16.92 9.93
C LEU A 225 -20.45 -17.23 11.15
N LEU A 226 -20.57 -18.50 11.54
CA LEU A 226 -21.30 -18.91 12.76
C LEU A 226 -20.61 -18.38 14.02
N ALA A 227 -19.28 -18.43 14.09
CA ALA A 227 -18.52 -17.83 15.18
C ALA A 227 -18.66 -16.30 15.22
N ALA A 228 -18.65 -15.62 14.07
CA ALA A 228 -18.90 -14.19 14.00
C ALA A 228 -20.33 -13.83 14.42
N LYS A 229 -21.32 -14.61 13.97
CA LYS A 229 -22.75 -14.45 14.27
C LYS A 229 -23.06 -14.50 15.77
N THR A 230 -22.39 -15.37 16.51
CA THR A 230 -22.58 -15.47 17.96
C THR A 230 -21.91 -14.32 18.72
N HIS A 231 -20.88 -13.72 18.13
CA HIS A 231 -20.09 -12.68 18.77
C HIS A 231 -20.61 -11.25 18.51
N SER A 232 -20.93 -10.89 17.27
CA SER A 232 -21.31 -9.52 16.89
C SER A 232 -22.24 -9.44 15.68
N ARG A 233 -22.94 -8.31 15.55
CA ARG A 233 -23.72 -7.97 14.35
C ARG A 233 -22.88 -7.28 13.26
N ILE A 234 -21.75 -6.71 13.64
CA ILE A 234 -20.82 -6.03 12.73
C ILE A 234 -19.69 -6.99 12.39
N ILE A 235 -19.49 -7.26 11.11
CA ILE A 235 -18.51 -8.21 10.62
C ILE A 235 -17.62 -7.50 9.60
N LEU A 236 -16.35 -7.30 9.93
CA LEU A 236 -15.32 -6.90 8.98
C LEU A 236 -14.83 -8.15 8.25
N LEU A 237 -15.07 -8.21 6.94
CA LEU A 237 -14.58 -9.27 6.07
C LEU A 237 -13.30 -8.79 5.38
N CYS A 238 -12.17 -9.25 5.90
CA CYS A 238 -10.86 -9.05 5.32
C CYS A 238 -10.62 -10.16 4.30
N THR A 239 -10.81 -9.87 3.02
CA THR A 239 -10.71 -10.83 1.91
C THR A 239 -10.55 -10.08 0.59
N SER A 240 -10.27 -10.78 -0.51
CA SER A 240 -10.43 -10.27 -1.88
C SER A 240 -11.90 -10.34 -2.36
N VAL A 241 -12.19 -9.72 -3.51
CA VAL A 241 -13.54 -9.56 -4.09
C VAL A 241 -14.26 -10.90 -4.28
N HIS A 242 -13.62 -11.89 -4.89
CA HIS A 242 -14.29 -13.16 -5.19
C HIS A 242 -14.65 -13.96 -3.93
N PRO A 243 -13.76 -14.16 -2.95
CA PRO A 243 -14.16 -14.85 -1.74
C PRO A 243 -15.10 -14.03 -0.86
N PHE A 244 -15.10 -12.69 -0.93
CA PHE A 244 -16.12 -11.86 -0.30
C PHE A 244 -17.53 -12.25 -0.76
N GLN A 245 -17.75 -12.39 -2.07
CA GLN A 245 -19.03 -12.84 -2.62
C GLN A 245 -19.39 -14.26 -2.14
N ARG A 246 -18.42 -15.17 -2.04
CA ARG A 246 -18.64 -16.52 -1.49
C ARG A 246 -19.07 -16.47 -0.03
N PHE A 247 -18.42 -15.64 0.80
CA PHE A 247 -18.83 -15.42 2.20
C PHE A 247 -20.24 -14.85 2.29
N LEU A 248 -20.60 -13.87 1.46
CA LEU A 248 -21.95 -13.33 1.47
C LEU A 248 -23.01 -14.37 1.08
N ASN A 249 -22.72 -15.24 0.10
CA ASN A 249 -23.63 -16.32 -0.27
C ASN A 249 -23.88 -17.29 0.90
N VAL A 250 -22.82 -17.70 1.61
CA VAL A 250 -22.97 -18.54 2.82
C VAL A 250 -23.67 -17.78 3.95
N ALA A 251 -23.38 -16.49 4.11
CA ALA A 251 -24.07 -15.64 5.08
C ALA A 251 -25.58 -15.54 4.80
N ARG A 252 -26.00 -15.55 3.53
CA ARG A 252 -27.41 -15.61 3.13
C ARG A 252 -28.05 -16.91 3.60
N GLU A 253 -27.41 -18.05 3.35
CA GLU A 253 -27.88 -19.37 3.81
C GLU A 253 -28.01 -19.43 5.34
N LEU A 254 -27.17 -18.67 6.06
CA LEU A 254 -27.21 -18.53 7.51
C LEU A 254 -28.15 -17.41 8.03
N ASN A 255 -28.94 -16.79 7.15
CA ASN A 255 -29.85 -15.67 7.45
C ASN A 255 -29.15 -14.46 8.09
N MET A 256 -27.91 -14.19 7.69
CA MET A 256 -27.11 -13.09 8.22
C MET A 256 -27.18 -11.83 7.37
N THR A 257 -27.42 -11.93 6.06
CA THR A 257 -27.46 -10.78 5.13
C THR A 257 -28.51 -9.73 5.47
N SER A 258 -29.60 -10.10 6.14
CA SER A 258 -30.64 -9.19 6.62
C SER A 258 -30.46 -8.72 8.06
N THR A 259 -29.58 -9.36 8.83
CA THR A 259 -29.47 -9.17 10.29
C THR A 259 -28.09 -8.71 10.77
N HIS A 260 -27.09 -8.70 9.89
CA HIS A 260 -25.72 -8.31 10.16
C HIS A 260 -25.25 -7.28 9.14
N VAL A 261 -24.32 -6.42 9.56
CA VAL A 261 -23.63 -5.48 8.69
C VAL A 261 -22.28 -6.09 8.32
N PHE A 262 -22.04 -6.22 7.03
CA PHE A 262 -20.78 -6.69 6.48
C PHE A 262 -19.98 -5.48 6.01
N VAL A 263 -18.77 -5.31 6.55
CA VAL A 263 -17.86 -4.26 6.13
C VAL A 263 -16.79 -4.89 5.25
N PHE A 264 -16.62 -4.35 4.06
CA PHE A 264 -15.59 -4.72 3.09
C PHE A 264 -14.64 -3.53 2.90
N VAL A 265 -13.34 -3.80 2.87
CA VAL A 265 -12.33 -2.78 2.59
C VAL A 265 -11.81 -3.05 1.19
N PHE A 266 -11.79 -1.99 0.38
CA PHE A 266 -11.30 -2.00 -0.99
C PHE A 266 -10.31 -0.85 -1.15
N GLY A 267 -9.06 -1.12 -0.81
CA GLY A 267 -7.98 -0.15 -0.74
C GLY A 267 -6.86 -0.33 -1.76
N LEU A 268 -7.08 -1.20 -2.76
CA LEU A 268 -6.19 -1.43 -3.89
C LEU A 268 -6.99 -1.26 -5.18
N GLU A 269 -6.71 -0.21 -5.94
CA GLU A 269 -7.31 -0.02 -7.25
C GLU A 269 -6.46 -0.62 -8.38
N VAL A 270 -7.15 -1.29 -9.29
CA VAL A 270 -6.59 -1.88 -10.52
C VAL A 270 -7.41 -1.36 -11.70
N PRO A 271 -6.78 -0.98 -12.83
CA PRO A 271 -7.51 -0.52 -14.00
C PRO A 271 -8.55 -1.56 -14.45
N GLU A 272 -9.77 -1.10 -14.74
CA GLU A 272 -10.86 -1.91 -15.28
C GLU A 272 -11.37 -3.03 -14.36
N GLU A 273 -10.83 -3.18 -13.14
CA GLU A 273 -11.36 -4.11 -12.14
C GLU A 273 -12.75 -3.65 -11.69
N ARG A 274 -13.73 -4.55 -11.81
CA ARG A 274 -15.08 -4.30 -11.31
C ARG A 274 -15.17 -4.80 -9.88
N TYR A 275 -15.61 -3.92 -8.96
CA TYR A 275 -15.79 -4.21 -7.53
C TYR A 275 -16.60 -5.47 -7.28
N PHE A 276 -17.63 -5.66 -8.09
CA PHE A 276 -18.44 -6.85 -8.12
C PHE A 276 -18.78 -7.15 -9.58
N ASP A 277 -19.11 -8.41 -9.88
CA ASP A 277 -19.60 -8.79 -11.20
C ASP A 277 -20.99 -8.21 -11.47
N LEU A 278 -21.02 -6.93 -11.81
CA LEU A 278 -22.25 -6.16 -12.07
C LEU A 278 -23.08 -6.75 -13.21
N ASP A 279 -22.49 -7.55 -14.09
CA ASP A 279 -23.22 -8.18 -15.19
C ASP A 279 -23.99 -9.41 -14.69
N HIS A 280 -23.36 -10.26 -13.86
CA HIS A 280 -24.08 -11.30 -13.12
C HIS A 280 -25.18 -10.72 -12.20
N MET A 281 -24.95 -9.53 -11.65
CA MET A 281 -25.94 -8.80 -10.85
C MET A 281 -27.13 -8.28 -11.67
N LYS A 282 -26.90 -7.84 -12.91
CA LYS A 282 -27.97 -7.40 -13.83
C LYS A 282 -28.85 -8.55 -14.29
N GLU A 283 -28.30 -9.76 -14.39
CA GLU A 283 -29.06 -10.96 -14.73
C GLU A 283 -29.99 -11.42 -13.60
N ASN A 284 -29.67 -11.10 -12.33
CA ASN A 284 -30.48 -11.42 -11.15
C ASN A 284 -30.55 -10.25 -10.13
N PRO A 285 -31.25 -9.16 -10.47
CA PRO A 285 -31.19 -7.91 -9.71
C PRO A 285 -31.81 -8.00 -8.31
N GLU A 286 -32.91 -8.76 -8.13
CA GLU A 286 -33.57 -8.92 -6.83
C GLU A 286 -32.69 -9.66 -5.83
N ASN A 287 -32.11 -10.78 -6.26
CA ASN A 287 -31.25 -11.62 -5.42
C ASN A 287 -29.94 -10.89 -5.03
N THR A 288 -29.44 -10.05 -5.94
CA THR A 288 -28.24 -9.24 -5.67
C THR A 288 -28.52 -8.11 -4.70
N THR A 289 -29.60 -7.36 -4.92
CA THR A 289 -29.93 -6.21 -4.07
C THR A 289 -30.12 -6.65 -2.62
N GLU A 290 -30.72 -7.83 -2.41
CA GLU A 290 -30.85 -8.43 -1.09
C GLU A 290 -29.50 -8.84 -0.48
N LEU A 291 -28.63 -9.47 -1.28
CA LEU A 291 -27.31 -9.94 -0.83
C LEU A 291 -26.40 -8.80 -0.35
N PHE A 292 -26.46 -7.65 -1.03
CA PHE A 292 -25.60 -6.49 -0.75
C PHE A 292 -26.25 -5.41 0.12
N ARG A 293 -27.52 -5.59 0.52
CA ARG A 293 -28.30 -4.57 1.24
C ARG A 293 -27.61 -4.03 2.49
N ASN A 294 -26.92 -4.89 3.23
CA ASN A 294 -26.24 -4.56 4.49
C ASN A 294 -24.72 -4.63 4.35
N VAL A 295 -24.20 -4.39 3.14
CA VAL A 295 -22.76 -4.30 2.88
C VAL A 295 -22.34 -2.84 2.89
N LEU A 296 -21.35 -2.52 3.70
CA LEU A 296 -20.62 -1.25 3.66
C LEU A 296 -19.26 -1.47 3.01
N VAL A 297 -18.95 -0.69 1.99
CA VAL A 297 -17.63 -0.70 1.34
C VAL A 297 -16.87 0.54 1.75
N ILE A 298 -15.72 0.35 2.40
CA ILE A 298 -14.75 1.42 2.68
C ILE A 298 -13.69 1.34 1.58
N ARG A 299 -13.47 2.46 0.89
CA ARG A 299 -12.55 2.51 -0.24
C ARG A 299 -11.76 3.81 -0.31
N THR A 300 -10.66 3.77 -1.06
CA THR A 300 -9.92 4.96 -1.49
C THR A 300 -10.73 5.75 -2.53
N ILE A 301 -10.32 7.00 -2.77
CA ILE A 301 -10.87 7.83 -3.84
C ILE A 301 -10.49 7.17 -5.17
N PRO A 302 -11.44 7.03 -6.13
CA PRO A 302 -11.15 6.46 -7.43
C PRO A 302 -9.89 7.07 -8.08
N PHE A 303 -8.94 6.22 -8.46
CA PHE A 303 -7.75 6.66 -9.16
C PHE A 303 -8.12 7.14 -10.57
N PRO A 304 -7.61 8.30 -11.02
CA PRO A 304 -7.93 8.86 -12.34
C PRO A 304 -7.18 8.12 -13.46
N TRP A 305 -7.56 6.87 -13.74
CA TRP A 305 -6.88 6.00 -14.70
C TRP A 305 -6.74 6.59 -16.11
N LEU A 306 -7.72 7.39 -16.55
CA LEU A 306 -7.70 8.04 -17.86
C LEU A 306 -6.60 9.10 -17.97
N ASP A 307 -6.38 9.87 -16.90
CA ASP A 307 -5.36 10.92 -16.88
C ASP A 307 -3.94 10.33 -16.88
N ALA A 308 -3.79 9.14 -16.30
CA ALA A 308 -2.52 8.40 -16.26
C ALA A 308 -2.26 7.49 -17.48
N ALA A 309 -3.16 7.46 -18.47
CA ALA A 309 -3.14 6.46 -19.54
C ALA A 309 -1.82 6.45 -20.35
N SER A 310 -1.26 7.62 -20.64
CA SER A 310 0.01 7.75 -21.38
C SER A 310 1.20 7.19 -20.60
N SER A 311 1.31 7.54 -19.30
CA SER A 311 2.34 7.00 -18.41
C SER A 311 2.21 5.49 -18.26
N ILE A 312 0.98 4.99 -18.06
CA ILE A 312 0.69 3.55 -17.98
C ILE A 312 1.12 2.82 -19.25
N GLN A 313 0.89 3.42 -20.43
CA GLN A 313 1.30 2.82 -21.71
C GLN A 313 2.83 2.71 -21.82
N LEU A 314 3.57 3.73 -21.39
CA LEU A 314 5.04 3.69 -21.35
C LEU A 314 5.56 2.62 -20.38
N ILE A 315 4.95 2.52 -19.20
CA ILE A 315 5.28 1.52 -18.19
C ILE A 315 5.02 0.10 -18.74
N LYS A 316 3.88 -0.10 -19.42
CA LYS A 316 3.53 -1.35 -20.10
C LYS A 316 4.57 -1.74 -21.16
N GLN A 317 5.05 -0.78 -21.96
CA GLN A 317 6.09 -1.02 -22.97
C GLN A 317 7.45 -1.39 -22.35
N ARG A 318 7.75 -0.88 -21.15
CA ARG A 318 9.01 -1.14 -20.45
C ARG A 318 9.04 -2.50 -19.77
N LYS A 319 7.88 -3.03 -19.38
CA LYS A 319 7.76 -4.32 -18.71
C LYS A 319 8.19 -5.45 -19.67
N ARG A 320 9.36 -6.06 -19.42
CA ARG A 320 9.90 -7.15 -20.23
C ARG A 320 8.92 -8.34 -20.28
N SER A 321 8.79 -8.93 -21.46
CA SER A 321 7.97 -10.12 -21.77
C SER A 321 8.39 -11.40 -21.03
N ASP A 322 9.49 -11.39 -20.28
CA ASP A 322 10.13 -12.60 -19.71
C ASP A 322 9.65 -12.99 -18.31
N SER A 323 8.74 -12.23 -17.69
CA SER A 323 8.13 -12.66 -16.42
C SER A 323 6.71 -13.15 -16.66
N SER A 324 6.39 -14.37 -16.20
CA SER A 324 5.01 -14.87 -16.12
C SER A 324 4.08 -13.95 -15.30
N PHE A 325 4.67 -13.05 -14.50
CA PHE A 325 4.02 -11.98 -13.76
C PHE A 325 3.59 -10.79 -14.64
N ALA A 326 4.18 -10.63 -15.84
CA ALA A 326 3.89 -9.51 -16.74
C ALA A 326 2.42 -9.42 -17.15
N ALA A 327 1.75 -10.58 -17.18
CA ALA A 327 0.35 -10.76 -17.60
C ALA A 327 -0.68 -10.64 -16.47
N ASP A 328 -0.26 -10.44 -15.21
CA ASP A 328 -1.21 -10.35 -14.10
C ASP A 328 -1.81 -8.94 -14.02
N MET A 329 -3.14 -8.86 -13.95
CA MET A 329 -3.92 -7.63 -13.84
C MET A 329 -3.45 -6.79 -12.65
N PHE A 330 -3.06 -7.45 -11.55
CA PHE A 330 -2.57 -6.81 -10.34
C PHE A 330 -1.16 -6.23 -10.44
N SER A 331 -0.44 -6.48 -11.53
CA SER A 331 0.81 -5.78 -11.75
C SER A 331 0.64 -4.34 -12.23
N TYR A 332 -0.57 -3.97 -12.67
CA TYR A 332 -0.94 -2.60 -12.97
C TYR A 332 -1.93 -2.15 -11.91
N ASN A 333 -1.47 -1.38 -10.95
CA ASN A 333 -2.27 -0.97 -9.82
C ASN A 333 -1.89 0.44 -9.37
N GLU A 334 -2.62 1.00 -8.41
CA GLU A 334 -2.37 2.37 -7.96
C GLU A 334 -1.00 2.52 -7.27
N PHE A 335 -0.46 1.50 -6.61
CA PHE A 335 0.88 1.54 -6.02
C PHE A 335 1.99 1.63 -7.07
N MET A 336 1.79 1.05 -8.26
CA MET A 336 2.67 1.28 -9.41
C MET A 336 2.65 2.76 -9.81
N MET A 337 1.50 3.42 -9.79
CA MET A 337 1.42 4.85 -10.09
C MET A 337 1.96 5.72 -8.95
N ASN A 338 1.69 5.37 -7.69
CA ASN A 338 2.32 6.01 -6.52
C ASN A 338 3.84 5.92 -6.59
N SER A 339 4.35 4.79 -7.10
CA SER A 339 5.79 4.60 -7.33
C SER A 339 6.34 5.54 -8.41
N PHE A 340 5.62 5.67 -9.52
CA PHE A 340 5.97 6.62 -10.59
C PHE A 340 6.03 8.06 -10.06
N ASP A 341 4.98 8.48 -9.35
CA ASP A 341 4.86 9.85 -8.81
C ASP A 341 5.89 10.15 -7.72
N ALA A 342 6.19 9.15 -6.87
CA ALA A 342 7.22 9.27 -5.83
C ALA A 342 8.58 9.59 -6.42
N VAL A 343 8.97 8.88 -7.49
CA VAL A 343 10.26 9.09 -8.17
C VAL A 343 10.29 10.45 -8.87
N GLN A 344 9.25 10.79 -9.64
CA GLN A 344 9.15 12.09 -10.32
C GLN A 344 9.26 13.26 -9.34
N SER A 345 8.51 13.19 -8.24
CA SER A 345 8.49 14.24 -7.22
C SER A 345 9.82 14.36 -6.51
N THR A 346 10.49 13.23 -6.24
CA THR A 346 11.81 13.22 -5.61
C THR A 346 12.87 13.88 -6.48
N MET A 347 12.84 13.60 -7.78
CA MET A 347 13.75 14.24 -8.74
C MET A 347 13.54 15.76 -8.81
N ILE A 348 12.30 16.23 -8.58
CA ILE A 348 12.01 17.66 -8.42
C ILE A 348 12.59 18.18 -7.11
N VAL A 349 12.29 17.55 -5.96
CA VAL A 349 12.73 18.00 -4.63
C VAL A 349 14.26 18.08 -4.53
N SER A 350 14.97 17.16 -5.18
CA SER A 350 16.43 17.16 -5.26
C SER A 350 17.00 18.45 -5.89
N LEU A 351 16.23 19.16 -6.73
CA LEU A 351 16.65 20.45 -7.28
C LEU A 351 16.52 21.62 -6.29
N PHE A 352 15.61 21.51 -5.31
CA PHE A 352 15.19 22.65 -4.47
C PHE A 352 15.59 22.53 -2.99
N CYS A 353 15.81 21.32 -2.47
CA CYS A 353 16.22 21.12 -1.07
C CYS A 353 17.74 21.22 -0.91
N SER A 354 18.23 22.45 -0.67
CA SER A 354 19.65 22.68 -0.35
C SER A 354 19.93 23.35 0.99
N SER A 355 18.91 23.77 1.73
CA SER A 355 19.09 24.56 2.95
C SER A 355 19.18 23.75 4.25
N GLN A 356 18.91 22.44 4.25
CA GLN A 356 18.90 21.63 5.48
C GLN A 356 20.04 20.61 5.62
N LEU A 357 20.69 20.18 4.53
CA LEU A 357 21.74 19.14 4.59
C LEU A 357 23.14 19.64 5.04
N ARG A 358 23.28 20.91 5.46
CA ARG A 358 24.58 21.49 5.87
C ARG A 358 24.52 22.44 7.07
N ALA A 359 23.40 22.49 7.80
CA ALA A 359 23.24 23.42 8.91
C ALA A 359 23.13 22.70 10.27
N ILE A 360 24.02 21.74 10.55
CA ILE A 360 24.50 21.39 11.91
C ILE A 360 25.98 21.02 11.83
#